data_AF-A0A1E7FD18-F1
#
_entry.id   AF-A0A1E7FD18-F1
#
_cell.length_a   1.000
_cell.length_b   1.000
_cell.length_c   1.000
_cell.angle_alpha   90.00
_cell.angle_beta   90.00
_cell.angle_gamma   90.00
#
_symmetry.space_group_name_H-M   'P 1'
#
loop_
_entity.id
_entity.type
_entity.pdbx_description
1 polymer ?
#
loop_
_entity_poly.entity_id
_entity_poly.type
_entity_poly.pdbx_seq_one_letter_code
_entity_poly.pdbx_strand_id
1 'polypeptide(L)'
;MSATVAESDVTIKLKYGIDEAGEYNAFTYINVDILVCGSIKAGTIKGTIVNRQKIPNSYFLSAMDGHSGDLQYIGTSIFEPKRGRTILNSLRDGGDDDEFDFMYISSICIEDQYKKSSDVGAFALRKLLHHPYVKGRVFRRVSIYWTPM
;
A
#
# COMPACT_ATOMS: atom_id res chain seq x y z
N MET A 1 10.57 14.50 -27.94
CA MET A 1 11.21 15.15 -26.77
C MET A 1 10.38 14.82 -25.56
N SER A 2 10.89 14.05 -24.60
CA SER A 2 10.15 13.79 -23.37
C SER A 2 10.49 14.87 -22.36
N ALA A 3 9.52 15.71 -22.04
CA ALA A 3 9.68 16.73 -21.01
C ALA A 3 9.86 16.01 -19.65
N THR A 4 10.86 16.41 -18.88
CA THR A 4 11.04 15.95 -17.50
C THR A 4 9.85 16.41 -16.67
N VAL A 5 9.10 15.48 -16.07
CA VAL A 5 7.97 15.78 -15.18
C VAL A 5 8.50 16.11 -13.79
N ALA A 6 8.15 17.27 -13.23
CA ALA A 6 8.53 17.63 -11.86
C ALA A 6 7.56 17.04 -10.82
N GLU A 7 8.00 16.93 -9.56
CA GLU A 7 7.15 16.42 -8.48
C GLU A 7 5.90 17.28 -8.23
N SER A 8 5.99 18.59 -8.49
CA SER A 8 4.86 19.53 -8.41
C SER A 8 3.76 19.18 -9.41
N ASP A 9 4.11 18.60 -10.55
CA ASP A 9 3.20 18.35 -11.66
C ASP A 9 2.45 17.04 -11.47
N VAL A 10 2.94 16.17 -10.58
CA VAL A 10 2.29 14.92 -10.22
C VAL A 10 1.26 15.18 -9.11
N THR A 11 0.04 14.74 -9.33
CA THR A 11 -1.02 14.71 -8.31
C THR A 11 -1.61 13.31 -8.23
N ILE A 12 -2.34 13.03 -7.15
CA ILE A 12 -2.99 11.74 -6.97
C ILE A 12 -4.47 11.93 -6.68
N LYS A 13 -5.29 11.00 -7.14
CA LYS A 13 -6.69 10.89 -6.74
C LYS A 13 -6.92 9.53 -6.10
N LEU A 14 -7.04 9.52 -4.77
CA LEU A 14 -7.32 8.33 -3.98
C LEU A 14 -8.82 8.03 -4.00
N LYS A 15 -9.17 6.78 -4.31
CA LYS A 15 -10.47 6.16 -4.06
C LYS A 15 -10.25 5.00 -3.11
N TYR A 16 -11.17 4.78 -2.18
CA TYR A 16 -11.08 3.67 -1.24
C TYR A 16 -12.46 3.06 -0.96
N GLY A 17 -12.47 1.78 -0.58
CA GLY A 17 -13.66 1.04 -0.17
C GLY A 17 -13.31 0.07 0.94
N ILE A 18 -14.10 0.08 2.01
CA ILE A 18 -13.96 -0.90 3.09
C ILE A 18 -14.57 -2.21 2.58
N ASP A 19 -13.86 -3.30 2.79
CA ASP A 19 -14.38 -4.63 2.54
C ASP A 19 -15.33 -5.03 3.67
N GLU A 20 -16.60 -4.64 3.55
CA GLU A 20 -17.64 -4.92 4.55
C GLU A 20 -18.06 -6.39 4.59
N ALA A 21 -17.73 -7.16 3.55
CA ALA A 21 -17.98 -8.59 3.48
C ALA A 21 -16.78 -9.42 3.95
N GLY A 22 -15.59 -8.80 4.04
CA GLY A 22 -14.34 -9.44 4.42
C GLY A 22 -14.20 -9.67 5.92
N GLU A 23 -13.22 -10.51 6.29
CA GLU A 23 -12.98 -10.87 7.68
C GLU A 23 -12.73 -9.63 8.57
N TYR A 24 -13.52 -9.54 9.64
CA TYR A 24 -13.44 -8.51 10.68
C TYR A 24 -13.57 -7.06 10.21
N ASN A 25 -14.01 -6.81 8.96
CA ASN A 25 -13.98 -5.48 8.34
C ASN A 25 -12.60 -4.80 8.45
N ALA A 26 -11.54 -5.62 8.41
CA ALA A 26 -10.16 -5.19 8.62
C ALA A 26 -9.50 -4.64 7.35
N PHE A 27 -10.07 -4.89 6.18
CA PHE A 27 -9.45 -4.60 4.89
C PHE A 27 -10.09 -3.39 4.23
N THR A 28 -9.26 -2.49 3.72
CA THR A 28 -9.68 -1.34 2.92
C THR A 28 -8.92 -1.33 1.60
N TYR A 29 -9.63 -1.52 0.51
CA TYR A 29 -9.05 -1.42 -0.83
C TYR A 29 -8.79 0.05 -1.16
N ILE A 30 -7.63 0.32 -1.76
CA ILE A 30 -7.27 1.63 -2.29
C ILE A 30 -6.97 1.53 -3.78
N ASN A 31 -7.44 2.53 -4.52
CA ASN A 31 -7.15 2.72 -5.93
C ASN A 31 -6.78 4.19 -6.14
N VAL A 32 -5.57 4.43 -6.62
CA VAL A 32 -5.01 5.77 -6.77
C VAL A 32 -4.76 6.03 -8.24
N ASP A 33 -5.49 6.98 -8.82
CA ASP A 33 -5.14 7.49 -10.14
C ASP A 33 -3.93 8.44 -10.00
N ILE A 34 -2.88 8.20 -10.78
CA ILE A 34 -1.71 9.08 -10.88
C ILE A 34 -1.96 10.07 -12.02
N LEU A 35 -1.88 11.36 -11.73
CA LEU A 35 -2.17 12.42 -12.69
C LEU A 35 -0.95 13.31 -12.91
N VAL A 36 -0.65 13.66 -14.15
CA VAL A 36 0.38 14.64 -14.55
C VAL A 36 -0.31 15.91 -15.06
N CYS A 37 0.25 17.07 -14.70
CA CYS A 37 -0.33 18.39 -15.00
C CYS A 37 -1.80 18.52 -14.52
N GLY A 38 -2.13 17.83 -13.43
CA GLY A 38 -3.43 17.89 -12.76
C GLY A 38 -4.58 17.11 -13.41
N SER A 39 -4.46 16.63 -14.65
CA SER A 39 -5.59 16.04 -15.38
C SER A 39 -5.25 14.81 -16.23
N ILE A 40 -4.01 14.65 -16.67
CA ILE A 40 -3.63 13.57 -17.58
C ILE A 40 -3.32 12.33 -16.75
N LYS A 41 -4.07 11.24 -16.94
CA LYS A 41 -3.77 9.98 -16.28
C LYS A 41 -2.42 9.47 -16.76
N ALA A 42 -1.52 9.23 -15.82
CA ALA A 42 -0.17 8.75 -16.06
C ALA A 42 0.08 7.35 -15.48
N GLY A 43 -0.86 6.85 -14.68
CA GLY A 43 -0.74 5.54 -14.06
C GLY A 43 -1.78 5.27 -12.98
N THR A 44 -1.57 4.19 -12.25
CA THR A 44 -2.45 3.75 -11.17
C THR A 44 -1.65 3.00 -10.10
N ILE A 45 -1.98 3.21 -8.83
CA ILE A 45 -1.53 2.40 -7.69
C ILE A 45 -2.73 1.67 -7.11
N LYS A 46 -2.61 0.37 -6.91
CA LYS A 46 -3.60 -0.46 -6.21
C LYS A 46 -2.99 -1.05 -4.95
N GLY A 47 -3.78 -1.13 -3.90
CA GLY A 47 -3.35 -1.74 -2.66
C GLY A 47 -4.49 -2.01 -1.69
N THR A 48 -4.12 -2.58 -0.55
CA THR A 48 -5.00 -2.89 0.57
C THR A 48 -4.37 -2.36 1.85
N ILE A 49 -5.11 -1.55 2.59
CA ILE A 49 -4.76 -1.17 3.96
C ILE A 49 -5.40 -2.20 4.89
N VAL A 50 -4.61 -2.77 5.78
CA VAL A 50 -5.03 -3.78 6.74
C VAL A 50 -4.99 -3.18 8.14
N ASN A 51 -6.17 -3.07 8.75
CA ASN A 51 -6.31 -2.65 10.13
C ASN A 51 -6.09 -3.84 11.07
N ARG A 52 -4.87 -3.93 11.62
CA ARG A 52 -4.47 -5.05 12.47
C ARG A 52 -5.29 -5.09 13.77
N GLN A 53 -5.72 -3.94 14.28
CA GLN A 53 -6.41 -3.85 15.58
C GLN A 53 -7.83 -4.40 15.55
N LYS A 54 -8.45 -4.48 14.35
CA LYS A 54 -9.73 -5.16 14.16
C LYS A 54 -9.61 -6.68 14.13
N ILE A 55 -8.42 -7.22 13.86
CA ILE A 55 -8.22 -8.66 13.76
C ILE A 55 -7.99 -9.23 15.17
N PRO A 56 -8.75 -10.25 15.61
CA PRO A 56 -8.57 -10.84 16.91
C PRO A 56 -7.18 -11.50 17.09
N ASN A 57 -6.73 -11.55 18.34
CA ASN A 57 -5.48 -12.19 18.72
C ASN A 57 -5.46 -13.67 18.29
N SER A 58 -4.38 -14.09 17.63
CA SER A 58 -4.16 -15.41 17.01
C SER A 58 -4.94 -15.67 15.71
N TYR A 59 -5.63 -14.68 15.17
CA TYR A 59 -6.37 -14.81 13.89
C TYR A 59 -5.72 -14.04 12.74
N PHE A 60 -4.54 -13.45 12.92
CA PHE A 60 -3.93 -12.59 11.89
C PHE A 60 -3.70 -13.32 10.56
N LEU A 61 -3.01 -14.47 10.59
CA LEU A 61 -2.77 -15.21 9.34
C LEU A 61 -4.05 -15.77 8.73
N SER A 62 -5.02 -16.17 9.55
CA SER A 62 -6.33 -16.61 9.07
C SER A 62 -7.07 -15.49 8.34
N ALA A 63 -7.05 -14.27 8.88
CA ALA A 63 -7.66 -13.12 8.23
C ALA A 63 -7.00 -12.79 6.88
N MET A 64 -5.67 -12.91 6.82
CA MET A 64 -4.91 -12.69 5.59
C MET A 64 -5.21 -13.77 4.54
N ASP A 65 -5.31 -15.03 4.98
CA ASP A 65 -5.68 -16.18 4.15
C ASP A 65 -7.09 -16.05 3.58
N GLY A 66 -8.07 -15.71 4.43
CA GLY A 66 -9.46 -15.51 4.03
C GLY A 66 -9.69 -14.33 3.08
N HIS A 67 -8.78 -13.37 3.03
CA HIS A 67 -8.91 -12.20 2.15
C HIS A 67 -8.39 -12.44 0.72
N SER A 68 -7.15 -12.91 0.57
CA SER A 68 -6.59 -13.22 -0.75
C SER A 68 -5.33 -14.08 -0.67
N GLY A 69 -5.04 -14.84 -1.74
CA GLY A 69 -3.81 -15.64 -1.83
C GLY A 69 -2.52 -14.82 -1.75
N ASP A 70 -2.53 -13.58 -2.26
CA ASP A 70 -1.38 -12.66 -2.13
C ASP A 70 -1.13 -12.26 -0.67
N LEU A 71 -2.21 -11.94 0.07
CA LEU A 71 -2.11 -11.61 1.49
C LEU A 71 -1.77 -12.85 2.32
N GLN A 72 -2.27 -14.04 1.97
CA GLN A 72 -1.84 -15.30 2.58
C GLN A 72 -0.32 -15.48 2.49
N TYR A 73 0.24 -15.31 1.28
CA TYR A 73 1.67 -15.45 1.02
C TYR A 73 2.50 -14.45 1.80
N ILE A 74 2.14 -13.16 1.75
CA ILE A 74 2.87 -12.10 2.46
C ILE A 74 2.71 -12.24 3.98
N GLY A 75 1.49 -12.57 4.43
CA GLY A 75 1.15 -12.84 5.82
C GLY A 75 2.10 -13.86 6.42
N THR A 76 2.16 -15.05 5.81
CA THR A 76 2.99 -16.16 6.29
C THR A 76 4.49 -15.92 6.16
N SER A 77 4.93 -15.09 5.21
CA SER A 77 6.36 -14.86 4.94
C SER A 77 7.00 -13.81 5.86
N ILE A 78 6.23 -12.81 6.29
CA ILE A 78 6.78 -11.59 6.90
C ILE A 78 6.26 -11.36 8.31
N PHE A 79 5.07 -11.88 8.64
CA PHE A 79 4.38 -11.56 9.88
C PHE A 79 4.25 -12.76 10.79
N GLU A 80 4.31 -12.50 12.09
CA GLU A 80 4.04 -13.51 13.10
C GLU A 80 2.52 -13.75 13.27
N PRO A 81 2.10 -14.96 13.68
CA PRO A 81 0.69 -15.38 13.60
C PRO A 81 -0.26 -14.72 14.59
N LYS A 82 0.24 -14.18 15.69
CA LYS A 82 -0.55 -13.76 16.84
C LYS A 82 -1.24 -12.42 16.61
N ARG A 83 -0.49 -11.39 16.23
CA ARG A 83 -0.98 -10.01 16.05
C ARG A 83 -0.50 -9.37 14.74
N GLY A 84 0.20 -10.12 13.90
CA GLY A 84 0.66 -9.63 12.61
C GLY A 84 1.83 -8.66 12.74
N ARG A 85 2.68 -8.85 13.75
CA ARG A 85 3.93 -8.10 13.87
C ARG A 85 4.96 -8.60 12.87
N THR A 86 5.77 -7.71 12.32
CA THR A 86 6.80 -8.11 11.36
C THR A 86 7.93 -8.90 12.05
N ILE A 87 8.33 -10.02 11.45
CA ILE A 87 9.37 -10.94 11.97
C ILE A 87 10.77 -10.32 11.77
N LEU A 88 10.95 -9.50 10.73
CA LEU A 88 12.23 -8.84 10.44
C LEU A 88 12.52 -7.73 11.47
N ASN A 89 13.56 -7.94 12.29
CA ASN A 89 13.96 -7.01 13.34
C ASN A 89 14.18 -5.58 12.84
N SER A 90 14.76 -5.39 11.64
CA SER A 90 15.00 -4.06 11.09
C SER A 90 13.73 -3.25 10.80
N LEU A 91 12.62 -3.93 10.49
CA LEU A 91 11.32 -3.30 10.28
C LEU A 91 10.63 -3.05 11.62
N ARG A 92 10.75 -4.01 12.52
CA ARG A 92 10.22 -3.97 13.89
C ARG A 92 10.84 -2.84 14.72
N ASP A 93 12.18 -2.77 14.78
CA ASP A 93 12.93 -1.70 15.44
C ASP A 93 12.68 -0.35 14.76
N GLY A 94 12.23 -0.39 13.50
CA GLY A 94 11.78 0.76 12.75
C GLY A 94 10.42 1.29 13.19
N GLY A 95 9.66 0.60 14.04
CA GLY A 95 8.33 0.99 14.55
C GLY A 95 7.15 0.27 13.90
N ASP A 96 7.39 -0.77 13.10
CA ASP A 96 6.32 -1.63 12.55
C ASP A 96 5.85 -2.65 13.59
N ASP A 97 5.07 -2.15 14.55
CA ASP A 97 4.42 -2.93 15.60
C ASP A 97 2.92 -3.16 15.29
N ASP A 98 2.32 -4.12 15.99
CA ASP A 98 0.92 -4.54 15.85
C ASP A 98 -0.12 -3.45 16.18
N GLU A 99 0.33 -2.31 16.70
CA GLU A 99 -0.47 -1.12 16.99
C GLU A 99 -0.74 -0.22 15.77
N PHE A 100 -0.08 -0.48 14.62
CA PHE A 100 -0.27 0.29 13.39
C PHE A 100 -0.92 -0.53 12.28
N ASP A 101 -1.65 0.14 11.37
CA ASP A 101 -2.07 -0.48 10.12
C ASP A 101 -0.85 -0.67 9.21
N PHE A 102 -0.95 -1.60 8.27
CA PHE A 102 -0.01 -1.66 7.15
C PHE A 102 -0.73 -1.58 5.81
N MET A 103 0.02 -1.20 4.79
CA MET A 103 -0.48 -1.11 3.42
C MET A 103 0.31 -2.08 2.54
N TYR A 104 -0.40 -3.01 1.93
CA TYR A 104 0.11 -3.83 0.84
C TYR A 104 -0.19 -3.16 -0.49
N ILE A 105 0.84 -2.90 -1.30
CA ILE A 105 0.67 -2.39 -2.67
C ILE A 105 0.75 -3.58 -3.62
N SER A 106 -0.38 -3.94 -4.23
CA SER A 106 -0.46 -5.07 -5.15
C SER A 106 -0.06 -4.70 -6.58
N SER A 107 -0.15 -3.42 -6.96
CA SER A 107 0.20 -2.99 -8.31
C SER A 107 0.59 -1.52 -8.37
N ILE A 108 1.65 -1.22 -9.10
CA ILE A 108 1.99 0.11 -9.58
C ILE A 108 2.14 0.02 -11.09
N CYS A 109 1.24 0.68 -11.83
CA CYS A 109 1.29 0.76 -13.29
C CYS A 109 1.53 2.21 -13.71
N ILE A 110 2.55 2.45 -14.52
CA ILE A 110 2.88 3.74 -15.10
C ILE A 110 2.75 3.60 -16.62
N GLU A 111 2.17 4.58 -17.30
CA GLU A 111 2.08 4.58 -18.76
C GLU A 111 3.48 4.75 -19.40
N ASP A 112 3.73 4.10 -20.53
CA ASP A 112 5.06 3.97 -21.12
C ASP A 112 5.75 5.32 -21.38
N GLN A 113 4.99 6.33 -21.77
CA GLN A 113 5.47 7.69 -22.02
C GLN A 113 6.07 8.38 -20.78
N TYR A 114 5.72 7.91 -19.57
CA TYR A 114 6.22 8.44 -18.29
C TYR A 114 7.26 7.53 -17.62
N LYS A 115 7.48 6.31 -18.12
CA LYS A 115 8.45 5.35 -17.54
C LYS A 115 9.91 5.78 -17.74
N LYS A 116 10.22 6.52 -18.83
CA LYS A 116 11.60 6.75 -19.29
C LYS A 116 12.21 8.08 -18.84
N SER A 117 11.43 8.97 -18.22
CA SER A 117 11.75 10.41 -18.24
C SER A 117 11.67 11.11 -16.89
N SER A 118 11.11 10.44 -15.88
CA SER A 118 10.78 11.06 -14.58
C SER A 118 10.27 10.00 -13.60
N ASP A 119 10.62 10.13 -12.32
CA ASP A 119 10.18 9.26 -11.22
C ASP A 119 8.70 9.46 -10.85
N VAL A 120 7.80 9.49 -11.83
CA VAL A 120 6.35 9.73 -11.64
C VAL A 120 5.76 8.75 -10.64
N GLY A 121 6.15 7.48 -10.70
CA GLY A 121 5.74 6.47 -9.72
C GLY A 121 6.22 6.77 -8.30
N ALA A 122 7.48 7.21 -8.13
CA ALA A 122 8.00 7.57 -6.80
C ALA A 122 7.35 8.84 -6.26
N PHE A 123 7.14 9.87 -7.09
CA PHE A 123 6.40 11.07 -6.74
C PHE A 123 4.98 10.75 -6.29
N ALA A 124 4.27 9.90 -7.04
CA ALA A 124 2.93 9.46 -6.70
C ALA A 124 2.90 8.67 -5.38
N LEU A 125 3.86 7.77 -5.17
CA LEU A 125 3.96 7.00 -3.94
C LEU A 125 4.25 7.90 -2.73
N ARG A 126 5.18 8.86 -2.87
CA ARG A 126 5.43 9.87 -1.82
C ARG A 126 4.16 10.63 -1.48
N LYS A 127 3.40 11.08 -2.47
CA LYS A 127 2.12 11.78 -2.25
C LYS A 127 1.07 10.88 -1.60
N LEU A 128 1.01 9.61 -1.96
CA LEU A 128 0.11 8.64 -1.33
C LEU A 128 0.40 8.50 0.17
N LEU A 129 1.67 8.40 0.55
CA LEU A 129 2.07 8.26 1.95
C LEU A 129 1.85 9.49 2.80
N HIS A 130 1.78 10.66 2.17
CA HIS A 130 1.44 11.91 2.82
C HIS A 130 -0.05 12.27 2.69
N HIS A 131 -0.85 11.45 2.00
CA HIS A 131 -2.27 11.69 1.83
C HIS A 131 -2.99 11.64 3.18
N PRO A 132 -3.89 12.59 3.51
CA PRO A 132 -4.54 12.67 4.83
C PRO A 132 -5.23 11.38 5.30
N TYR A 133 -5.76 10.61 4.36
CA TYR A 133 -6.40 9.32 4.67
C TYR A 133 -5.41 8.22 5.09
N VAL A 134 -4.22 8.20 4.49
CA VAL A 134 -3.20 7.16 4.72
C VAL A 134 -2.31 7.55 5.90
N LYS A 135 -1.98 8.84 5.98
CA LYS A 135 -1.14 9.42 7.02
C LYS A 135 -1.76 9.18 8.39
N GLY A 136 -1.02 8.51 9.27
CA GLY A 136 -1.45 8.21 10.65
C GLY A 136 -2.20 6.88 10.80
N ARG A 137 -2.57 6.22 9.69
CA ARG A 137 -3.04 4.82 9.69
C ARG A 137 -1.88 3.87 9.51
N VAL A 138 -1.09 4.13 8.47
CA VAL A 138 0.03 3.28 8.05
C VAL A 138 1.33 3.83 8.63
N PHE A 139 2.17 2.95 9.18
CA PHE A 139 3.50 3.34 9.66
C PHE A 139 4.34 3.96 8.52
N ARG A 140 5.11 5.03 8.81
CA ARG A 140 5.71 5.93 7.80
C ARG A 140 6.77 5.31 6.87
N ARG A 141 7.04 4.01 6.98
CA ARG A 141 7.89 3.24 6.05
C ARG A 141 7.03 2.24 5.29
N VAL A 142 6.93 2.45 3.97
CA VAL A 142 6.35 1.44 3.08
C VAL A 142 7.38 0.36 2.84
N SER A 143 7.07 -0.84 3.26
CA SER A 143 7.71 -2.03 2.71
C SER A 143 7.00 -2.33 1.38
N ILE A 144 7.63 -1.96 0.27
CA ILE A 144 7.15 -2.34 -1.07
C ILE A 144 7.65 -3.76 -1.30
N TYR A 145 6.74 -4.73 -1.31
CA TYR A 145 7.06 -6.10 -1.69
C TYR A 145 6.86 -6.21 -3.19
N TRP A 146 7.97 -6.35 -3.94
CA TRP A 146 7.92 -6.54 -5.38
C TRP A 146 8.01 -8.04 -5.68
N THR A 147 6.95 -8.60 -6.26
CA THR A 147 6.99 -9.93 -6.87
C THR A 147 7.39 -9.80 -8.33
N PRO A 148 8.54 -10.33 -8.76
CA PRO A 148 8.83 -10.49 -10.18
C PRO A 148 7.87 -11.54 -10.76
N MET A 149 7.16 -11.19 -11.84
CA MET A 149 6.50 -12.14 -12.73
C MET A 149 7.53 -12.79 -13.66
#